data_AF-A0A0G0V8N7-F1
#
_entry.id   AF-A0A0G0V8N7-F1
#
_cell.length_a   1.000
_cell.length_b   1.000
_cell.length_c   1.000
_cell.angle_alpha   90.00
_cell.angle_beta   90.00
_cell.angle_gamma   90.00
#
_symmetry.space_group_name_H-M   'P 1'
#
loop_
_entity.id
_entity.type
_entity.pdbx_description
1 polymer ?
#
loop_
_entity_poly.entity_id
_entity_poly.type
_entity_poly.pdbx_seq_one_letter_code
_entity_poly.pdbx_strand_id
1 'polypeptide(L)'
;YSSTVEQRFRKPSMVVQFYLSAPEYNRDIMAEFYKSRRDRKSNEDVTKKTVFLGLITVSAFLLVLTFGLPLLVRFSVFLGEVKNREIKDQVEKVLPPLPPRLIIPFEATNSGVIKVGGVAEPKTTVELLKNDISIGKAEVNDKGEFDFVGVILESGENIFVAQVTKEGKGSSELSRMVNVVYDNIAPELVMTNPIEENLKVDMAEYEVGGKSEKGVSVTVNNRLAMVDDEGSFNIRIQLNAGKNDIEIIVSDLAGNETRKKIVITYDF
;
A
#
# COMPACT_ATOMS: atom_id res chain seq x y z
N TYR A 1 36.33 -77.28 -49.87
CA TYR A 1 35.67 -76.11 -49.27
C TYR A 1 36.59 -75.57 -48.18
N SER A 2 37.17 -74.37 -48.44
CA SER A 2 38.13 -73.53 -47.70
C SER A 2 39.38 -74.20 -47.05
N SER A 3 40.56 -74.30 -47.68
CA SER A 3 41.55 -73.28 -48.16
C SER A 3 42.44 -72.71 -47.04
N THR A 4 43.66 -73.27 -46.82
CA THR A 4 45.00 -72.72 -47.20
C THR A 4 45.49 -71.55 -46.31
N VAL A 5 46.76 -71.34 -45.90
CA VAL A 5 48.10 -71.88 -46.23
C VAL A 5 49.16 -71.23 -45.30
N GLU A 6 50.28 -71.95 -45.08
CA GLU A 6 51.69 -71.54 -44.80
C GLU A 6 52.06 -70.41 -43.82
N GLN A 7 52.88 -70.70 -42.80
CA GLN A 7 54.37 -70.63 -42.73
C GLN A 7 55.01 -69.26 -43.02
N ARG A 8 55.91 -68.79 -42.12
CA ARG A 8 57.38 -68.70 -42.32
C ARG A 8 58.11 -67.89 -41.21
N PHE A 9 59.22 -68.45 -40.71
CA PHE A 9 60.57 -67.87 -40.39
C PHE A 9 60.69 -66.57 -39.53
N ARG A 10 61.56 -66.41 -38.50
CA ARG A 10 63.05 -66.44 -38.47
C ARG A 10 63.58 -66.14 -37.02
N LYS A 11 64.72 -66.73 -36.60
CA LYS A 11 65.61 -66.41 -35.43
C LYS A 11 66.56 -65.20 -35.78
N PRO A 12 67.36 -64.51 -34.90
CA PRO A 12 68.36 -65.10 -33.95
C PRO A 12 68.93 -64.28 -32.74
N SER A 13 69.80 -64.97 -31.96
CA SER A 13 71.11 -64.59 -31.32
C SER A 13 71.28 -63.37 -30.39
N MET A 14 71.71 -63.55 -29.11
CA MET A 14 73.10 -63.67 -28.56
C MET A 14 73.67 -62.28 -28.16
N VAL A 15 74.15 -62.02 -26.94
CA VAL A 15 75.57 -62.13 -26.50
C VAL A 15 75.69 -62.35 -24.97
N VAL A 16 76.68 -63.16 -24.63
CA VAL A 16 77.16 -63.65 -23.32
C VAL A 16 78.24 -62.71 -22.78
N GLN A 17 78.37 -62.53 -21.46
CA GLN A 17 79.72 -62.50 -20.84
C GLN A 17 79.68 -62.80 -19.33
N PHE A 18 80.12 -64.00 -18.96
CA PHE A 18 80.68 -64.30 -17.64
C PHE A 18 82.19 -64.03 -17.71
N TYR A 19 82.74 -63.28 -16.75
CA TYR A 19 84.15 -63.36 -16.40
C TYR A 19 84.29 -63.47 -14.87
N LEU A 20 84.95 -64.55 -14.45
CA LEU A 20 85.50 -64.75 -13.12
C LEU A 20 86.78 -63.91 -12.97
N SER A 21 86.91 -63.19 -11.86
CA SER A 21 88.22 -62.83 -11.28
C SER A 21 88.07 -62.43 -9.81
N ALA A 22 88.42 -63.35 -8.91
CA ALA A 22 89.11 -62.99 -7.67
C ALA A 22 90.63 -63.07 -7.95
N PRO A 23 91.56 -62.62 -7.08
CA PRO A 23 91.42 -61.98 -5.76
C PRO A 23 92.30 -60.71 -5.61
N GLU A 24 92.18 -59.95 -4.50
CA GLU A 24 93.38 -59.45 -3.80
C GLU A 24 93.08 -58.93 -2.39
N TYR A 25 94.08 -59.13 -1.53
CA TYR A 25 94.03 -59.13 -0.09
C TYR A 25 94.62 -57.84 0.48
N ASN A 26 93.81 -57.16 1.30
CA ASN A 26 94.19 -56.47 2.54
C ASN A 26 95.05 -55.18 2.45
N ARG A 27 94.41 -54.04 2.79
CA ARG A 27 94.99 -52.97 3.64
C ARG A 27 93.91 -51.92 3.95
N ASP A 28 93.35 -52.03 5.16
CA ASP A 28 92.80 -50.93 5.99
C ASP A 28 92.28 -51.61 7.27
N ILE A 29 93.16 -52.06 8.18
CA ILE A 29 93.71 -51.24 9.27
C ILE A 29 92.70 -50.21 9.80
N MET A 30 92.09 -50.57 10.94
CA MET A 30 91.67 -49.66 12.00
C MET A 30 90.71 -48.52 11.62
N ALA A 31 89.41 -48.81 11.62
CA ALA A 31 88.40 -47.82 11.98
C ALA A 31 87.18 -48.48 12.69
N GLU A 32 87.46 -49.42 13.60
CA GLU A 32 86.54 -49.61 14.71
C GLU A 32 86.63 -48.34 15.56
N PHE A 33 85.49 -47.65 15.66
CA PHE A 33 85.27 -46.34 16.29
C PHE A 33 85.73 -45.11 15.52
N TYR A 34 84.83 -44.57 14.70
CA TYR A 34 84.23 -43.26 15.01
C TYR A 34 82.76 -43.25 14.55
N LYS A 35 81.82 -43.69 15.40
CA LYS A 35 80.65 -42.80 15.59
C LYS A 35 81.26 -41.54 16.16
N SER A 36 81.54 -40.57 15.29
CA SER A 36 82.08 -39.29 15.68
C SER A 36 81.26 -38.78 16.86
N ARG A 37 81.89 -38.16 17.86
CA ARG A 37 81.15 -37.50 18.95
C ARG A 37 80.06 -36.54 18.41
N ARG A 38 80.15 -36.13 17.14
CA ARG A 38 79.11 -35.38 16.40
C ARG A 38 77.85 -36.18 16.02
N ASP A 39 77.90 -37.48 15.76
CA ASP A 39 76.71 -38.27 15.34
C ASP A 39 75.85 -38.72 16.52
N ARG A 40 76.46 -39.02 17.67
CA ARG A 40 75.71 -39.28 18.92
C ARG A 40 75.01 -38.01 19.39
N LYS A 41 75.65 -36.85 19.22
CA LYS A 41 75.09 -35.52 19.53
C LYS A 41 74.02 -35.08 18.50
N SER A 42 74.24 -35.37 17.21
CA SER A 42 73.29 -35.16 16.11
C SER A 42 71.99 -35.95 16.29
N ASN A 43 72.07 -37.25 16.59
CA ASN A 43 70.87 -38.05 16.87
C ASN A 43 70.14 -37.57 18.12
N GLU A 44 70.86 -37.12 19.16
CA GLU A 44 70.25 -36.54 20.36
C GLU A 44 69.50 -35.23 20.04
N ASP A 45 70.07 -34.37 19.20
CA ASP A 45 69.44 -33.13 18.75
C ASP A 45 68.24 -33.40 17.82
N VAL A 46 68.31 -34.42 16.97
CA VAL A 46 67.20 -34.86 16.10
C VAL A 46 66.07 -35.44 16.94
N THR A 47 66.36 -36.34 17.90
CA THR A 47 65.33 -36.88 18.81
C THR A 47 64.69 -35.78 19.66
N LYS A 48 65.48 -34.82 20.18
CA LYS A 48 64.95 -33.64 20.90
C LYS A 48 64.05 -32.79 20.01
N LYS A 49 64.43 -32.56 18.75
CA LYS A 49 63.60 -31.84 17.76
C LYS A 49 62.31 -32.60 17.44
N THR A 50 62.35 -33.92 17.27
CA THR A 50 61.16 -34.74 17.00
C THR A 50 60.19 -34.76 18.19
N VAL A 51 60.71 -34.91 19.42
CA VAL A 51 59.90 -34.85 20.65
C VAL A 51 59.29 -33.45 20.82
N PHE A 52 60.07 -32.40 20.57
CA PHE A 52 59.57 -31.02 20.60
C PHE A 52 58.48 -30.77 19.55
N LEU A 53 58.66 -31.27 18.32
CA LEU A 53 57.66 -31.20 17.26
C LEU A 53 56.38 -31.95 17.64
N GLY A 54 56.51 -33.14 18.25
CA GLY A 54 55.40 -33.92 18.79
C GLY A 54 54.65 -33.20 19.91
N LEU A 55 55.36 -32.49 20.80
CA LEU A 55 54.73 -31.67 21.83
C LEU A 55 53.98 -30.48 21.23
N ILE A 56 54.52 -29.85 20.19
CA ILE A 56 53.83 -28.78 19.47
C ILE A 56 52.56 -29.30 18.79
N THR A 57 52.60 -30.44 18.11
CA THR A 57 51.42 -30.99 17.44
C THR A 57 50.33 -31.39 18.43
N VAL A 58 50.68 -32.00 19.56
CA VAL A 58 49.73 -32.31 20.64
C VAL A 58 49.14 -31.03 21.25
N SER A 59 49.98 -30.01 21.48
CA SER A 59 49.53 -28.71 22.00
C SER A 59 48.61 -27.98 21.02
N ALA A 60 48.93 -27.99 19.73
CA ALA A 60 48.10 -27.42 18.67
C ALA A 60 46.75 -28.16 18.56
N PHE A 61 46.77 -29.49 18.67
CA PHE A 61 45.55 -30.30 18.68
C PHE A 61 44.67 -29.98 19.89
N LEU A 62 45.26 -29.86 21.09
CA LEU A 62 44.54 -29.44 22.29
C LEU A 62 43.98 -28.02 22.16
N LEU A 63 44.71 -27.09 21.53
CA LEU A 63 44.23 -25.74 21.22
C LEU A 63 43.01 -25.76 20.29
N VAL A 64 43.01 -26.59 19.26
CA VAL A 64 41.85 -26.74 18.36
C VAL A 64 40.65 -27.35 19.09
N LEU A 65 40.87 -28.32 19.97
CA LEU A 65 39.78 -28.91 20.77
C LEU A 65 39.21 -27.92 21.79
N THR A 66 40.08 -27.16 22.46
CA THR A 66 39.68 -26.25 23.55
C THR A 66 39.15 -24.90 23.05
N PHE A 67 39.66 -24.39 21.92
CA PHE A 67 39.27 -23.08 21.38
C PHE A 67 38.58 -23.17 20.01
N GLY A 68 38.98 -24.10 19.15
CA GLY A 68 38.42 -24.25 17.80
C GLY A 68 36.98 -24.77 17.79
N LEU A 69 36.68 -25.86 18.52
CA LEU A 69 35.32 -26.41 18.58
C LEU A 69 34.30 -25.41 19.17
N PRO A 70 34.56 -24.74 20.31
CA PRO A 70 33.64 -23.72 20.82
C PRO A 70 33.43 -22.54 19.87
N LEU A 71 34.46 -22.16 19.10
CA LEU A 71 34.36 -21.09 18.11
C LEU A 71 33.45 -21.49 16.94
N LEU A 72 33.52 -22.74 16.46
CA LEU A 72 32.62 -23.26 15.43
C LEU A 72 31.17 -23.34 15.92
N VAL A 73 30.94 -23.79 17.17
CA VAL A 73 29.59 -23.82 17.76
C VAL A 73 29.01 -22.41 17.85
N ARG A 74 29.78 -21.44 18.36
CA ARG A 74 29.36 -20.03 18.44
C ARG A 74 29.08 -19.44 17.07
N PHE A 75 29.93 -19.73 16.08
CA PHE A 75 29.73 -19.27 14.71
C PHE A 75 28.49 -19.91 14.06
N SER A 76 28.22 -21.19 14.32
CA SER A 76 27.01 -21.87 13.84
C SER A 76 25.74 -21.30 14.47
N VAL A 77 25.77 -20.98 15.77
CA VAL A 77 24.65 -20.32 16.46
C VAL A 77 24.45 -18.93 15.89
N PHE A 78 25.53 -18.16 15.71
CA PHE A 78 25.48 -16.83 15.10
C PHE A 78 24.92 -16.86 13.67
N LEU A 79 25.38 -17.77 12.80
CA LEU A 79 24.82 -17.94 11.45
C LEU A 79 23.35 -18.39 11.49
N GLY A 80 22.99 -19.25 12.44
CA GLY A 80 21.60 -19.64 12.70
C GLY A 80 20.73 -18.47 13.15
N GLU A 81 21.25 -17.60 14.01
CA GLU A 81 20.60 -16.37 14.49
C GLU A 81 20.46 -15.32 13.40
N VAL A 82 21.46 -15.14 12.53
CA VAL A 82 21.38 -14.24 11.37
C VAL A 82 20.33 -14.73 10.37
N LYS A 83 20.31 -16.04 10.07
CA LYS A 83 19.26 -16.65 9.23
C LYS A 83 17.87 -16.53 9.86
N ASN A 84 17.75 -16.73 11.19
CA ASN A 84 16.48 -16.56 11.90
C ASN A 84 16.06 -15.09 12.00
N ARG A 85 17.00 -14.13 12.02
CA ARG A 85 16.70 -12.69 11.93
C ARG A 85 16.17 -12.33 10.55
N GLU A 86 16.74 -12.84 9.45
CA GLU A 86 16.16 -12.64 8.11
C GLU A 86 14.76 -13.26 7.97
N ILE A 87 14.49 -14.39 8.63
CA ILE A 87 13.16 -15.02 8.65
C ILE A 87 12.18 -14.26 9.56
N LYS A 88 12.66 -13.65 10.65
CA LYS A 88 11.85 -12.82 11.54
C LYS A 88 11.61 -11.41 10.98
N ASP A 89 12.54 -10.79 10.26
CA ASP A 89 12.33 -9.47 9.64
C ASP A 89 11.46 -9.57 8.38
N GLN A 90 11.29 -10.78 7.83
CA GLN A 90 10.10 -11.15 7.06
C GLN A 90 8.88 -11.39 7.97
N VAL A 91 8.70 -10.61 9.05
CA VAL A 91 7.41 -10.52 9.75
C VAL A 91 6.39 -10.27 8.66
N GLU A 92 5.58 -11.29 8.39
CA GLU A 92 4.40 -11.35 7.55
C GLU A 92 4.04 -9.98 6.97
N LYS A 93 4.28 -9.74 5.67
CA LYS A 93 3.84 -8.50 5.02
C LYS A 93 2.30 -8.49 5.01
N VAL A 94 1.71 -8.10 6.13
CA VAL A 94 0.27 -8.10 6.33
C VAL A 94 -0.29 -7.00 5.44
N LEU A 95 -1.18 -7.37 4.53
CA LEU A 95 -1.81 -6.41 3.65
C LEU A 95 -2.66 -5.45 4.49
N PRO A 96 -2.49 -4.12 4.33
CA PRO A 96 -3.35 -3.15 5.01
C PRO A 96 -4.80 -3.33 4.58
N PRO A 97 -5.76 -2.89 5.41
CA PRO A 97 -7.17 -2.89 5.03
C PRO A 97 -7.41 -2.00 3.80
N LEU A 98 -8.48 -2.30 3.05
CA LEU A 98 -8.88 -1.45 1.92
C LEU A 98 -9.42 -0.10 2.42
N PRO A 99 -9.20 1.00 1.66
CA PRO A 99 -9.79 2.29 1.99
C PRO A 99 -11.33 2.22 2.09
N PRO A 100 -11.94 2.94 3.04
CA PRO A 100 -13.39 2.99 3.16
C PRO A 100 -14.00 3.79 2.00
N ARG A 101 -15.29 3.58 1.75
CA ARG A 101 -16.09 4.41 0.83
C ARG A 101 -17.13 5.19 1.63
N LEU A 102 -17.03 6.51 1.58
CA LEU A 102 -18.04 7.41 2.13
C LEU A 102 -19.30 7.45 1.26
N ILE A 103 -20.45 7.58 1.90
CA ILE A 103 -21.78 7.71 1.30
C ILE A 103 -22.48 8.89 1.95
N ILE A 104 -22.52 10.01 1.22
CA ILE A 104 -23.28 11.22 1.56
C ILE A 104 -24.25 11.46 0.41
N PRO A 105 -25.57 11.54 0.64
CA PRO A 105 -26.57 11.49 -0.42
C PRO A 105 -26.81 12.84 -1.14
N PHE A 106 -25.99 13.85 -0.87
CA PHE A 106 -26.10 15.20 -1.42
C PHE A 106 -24.73 15.85 -1.55
N GLU A 107 -24.62 16.79 -2.50
CA GLU A 107 -23.41 17.60 -2.73
C GLU A 107 -23.52 18.97 -2.05
N ALA A 108 -24.74 19.41 -1.74
CA ALA A 108 -25.01 20.62 -0.96
C ALA A 108 -26.18 20.39 0.01
N THR A 109 -26.23 21.16 1.09
CA THR A 109 -27.31 21.11 2.07
C THR A 109 -27.48 22.44 2.80
N ASN A 110 -28.70 22.74 3.21
CA ASN A 110 -29.01 23.84 4.12
C ASN A 110 -29.06 23.45 5.60
N SER A 111 -28.75 22.20 5.92
CA SER A 111 -28.58 21.73 7.29
C SER A 111 -27.12 21.82 7.70
N GLY A 112 -26.83 22.61 8.74
CA GLY A 112 -25.49 22.69 9.33
C GLY A 112 -25.04 21.41 10.06
N VAL A 113 -25.89 20.38 10.12
CA VAL A 113 -25.59 19.09 10.74
C VAL A 113 -26.02 17.96 9.82
N ILE A 114 -25.13 16.99 9.59
CA ILE A 114 -25.38 15.87 8.69
C ILE A 114 -25.01 14.51 9.31
N LYS A 115 -25.48 13.45 8.64
CA LYS A 115 -25.00 12.07 8.82
C LYS A 115 -23.98 11.77 7.72
N VAL A 116 -22.81 11.28 8.11
CA VAL A 116 -21.79 10.76 7.18
C VAL A 116 -21.75 9.24 7.32
N GLY A 117 -22.26 8.54 6.31
CA GLY A 117 -22.25 7.08 6.27
C GLY A 117 -21.14 6.53 5.39
N GLY A 118 -20.96 5.22 5.38
CA GLY A 118 -20.07 4.56 4.43
C GLY A 118 -19.99 3.06 4.60
N VAL A 119 -19.13 2.46 3.77
CA VAL A 119 -18.81 1.03 3.81
C VAL A 119 -17.31 0.79 3.90
N ALA A 120 -16.92 -0.25 4.62
CA ALA A 120 -15.54 -0.64 4.90
C ALA A 120 -15.45 -2.14 5.24
N GLU A 121 -14.23 -2.66 5.43
CA GLU A 121 -14.03 -4.03 5.88
C GLU A 121 -14.62 -4.22 7.30
N PRO A 122 -15.44 -5.25 7.56
CA PRO A 122 -16.00 -5.51 8.89
C PRO A 122 -14.94 -5.66 9.99
N LYS A 123 -15.30 -5.32 11.23
CA LYS A 123 -14.42 -5.40 12.41
C LYS A 123 -13.14 -4.57 12.25
N THR A 124 -13.29 -3.40 11.66
CA THR A 124 -12.24 -2.38 11.57
C THR A 124 -12.74 -1.08 12.18
N THR A 125 -11.84 -0.13 12.41
CA THR A 125 -12.19 1.20 12.95
C THR A 125 -11.96 2.24 11.85
N VAL A 126 -13.00 3.00 11.51
CA VAL A 126 -12.93 4.13 10.59
C VAL A 126 -12.63 5.39 11.40
N GLU A 127 -11.69 6.19 10.93
CA GLU A 127 -11.46 7.57 11.33
C GLU A 127 -11.96 8.50 10.23
N LEU A 128 -12.85 9.43 10.59
CA LEU A 128 -13.38 10.43 9.69
C LEU A 128 -12.63 11.75 9.88
N LEU A 129 -12.18 12.32 8.78
CA LEU A 129 -11.53 13.62 8.74
C LEU A 129 -12.42 14.60 7.96
N LYS A 130 -12.58 15.81 8.50
CA LYS A 130 -13.20 16.96 7.84
C LYS A 130 -12.15 18.06 7.72
N ASN A 131 -11.87 18.55 6.51
CA ASN A 131 -10.87 19.59 6.27
C ASN A 131 -9.50 19.23 6.90
N ASP A 132 -9.05 17.98 6.69
CA ASP A 132 -7.82 17.37 7.25
C ASP A 132 -7.78 17.22 8.78
N ILE A 133 -8.87 17.55 9.50
CA ILE A 133 -8.98 17.40 10.95
C ILE A 133 -9.80 16.16 11.27
N SER A 134 -9.25 15.27 12.12
CA SER A 134 -10.01 14.12 12.64
C SER A 134 -11.19 14.61 13.50
N ILE A 135 -12.40 14.21 13.12
CA ILE A 135 -13.64 14.57 13.81
C ILE A 135 -14.29 13.40 14.56
N GLY A 136 -13.74 12.19 14.41
CA GLY A 136 -14.19 11.04 15.19
C GLY A 136 -13.74 9.70 14.64
N LYS A 137 -13.98 8.65 15.42
CA LYS A 137 -13.80 7.25 15.02
C LYS A 137 -15.08 6.44 15.24
N ALA A 138 -15.32 5.45 14.38
CA ALA A 138 -16.46 4.54 14.47
C ALA A 138 -16.03 3.11 14.11
N GLU A 139 -16.64 2.12 14.75
CA GLU A 139 -16.44 0.70 14.38
C GLU A 139 -17.32 0.32 13.19
N VAL A 140 -16.77 -0.51 12.30
CA VAL A 140 -17.48 -1.06 11.16
C VAL A 140 -18.21 -2.32 11.58
N ASN A 141 -19.53 -2.34 11.38
CA ASN A 141 -20.38 -3.45 11.79
C ASN A 141 -20.12 -4.73 10.96
N ASP A 142 -20.76 -5.85 11.32
CA ASP A 142 -20.59 -7.13 10.62
C ASP A 142 -21.07 -7.11 9.15
N LYS A 143 -21.88 -6.13 8.75
CA LYS A 143 -22.32 -5.91 7.36
C LYS A 143 -21.35 -5.03 6.57
N GLY A 144 -20.31 -4.50 7.21
CA GLY A 144 -19.36 -3.60 6.58
C GLY A 144 -19.82 -2.14 6.55
N GLU A 145 -20.84 -1.75 7.33
CA GLU A 145 -21.39 -0.40 7.35
C GLU A 145 -20.90 0.37 8.58
N PHE A 146 -20.76 1.68 8.44
CA PHE A 146 -20.48 2.60 9.54
C PHE A 146 -21.22 3.92 9.33
N ASP A 147 -21.42 4.67 10.41
CA ASP A 147 -21.88 6.04 10.33
C ASP A 147 -21.40 6.96 11.46
N PHE A 148 -21.33 8.24 11.12
CA PHE A 148 -21.11 9.36 12.02
C PHE A 148 -22.36 10.24 11.98
N VAL A 149 -23.02 10.39 13.13
CA VAL A 149 -24.22 11.22 13.28
C VAL A 149 -23.83 12.54 13.94
N GLY A 150 -24.48 13.64 13.55
CA GLY A 150 -24.26 14.93 14.19
C GLY A 150 -22.99 15.65 13.74
N VAL A 151 -22.52 15.37 12.52
CA VAL A 151 -21.34 16.03 11.95
C VAL A 151 -21.69 17.47 11.62
N ILE A 152 -21.00 18.42 12.26
CA ILE A 152 -21.23 19.86 12.10
C ILE A 152 -20.45 20.39 10.90
N LEU A 153 -21.14 21.11 10.02
CA LEU A 153 -20.58 21.76 8.83
C LEU A 153 -20.18 23.22 9.11
N GLU A 154 -19.12 23.65 8.45
CA GLU A 154 -18.75 25.07 8.30
C GLU A 154 -19.42 25.64 7.05
N SER A 155 -19.75 26.93 7.04
CA SER A 155 -20.33 27.57 5.86
C SER A 155 -19.40 27.41 4.64
N GLY A 156 -19.99 27.09 3.49
CA GLY A 156 -19.25 26.78 2.27
C GLY A 156 -18.78 25.33 2.23
N GLU A 157 -17.58 25.11 1.68
CA GLU A 157 -17.06 23.77 1.39
C GLU A 157 -16.62 23.00 2.64
N ASN A 158 -17.03 21.74 2.72
CA ASN A 158 -16.59 20.78 3.74
C ASN A 158 -16.08 19.53 3.04
N ILE A 159 -14.79 19.24 3.18
CA ILE A 159 -14.13 18.12 2.52
C ILE A 159 -14.01 16.95 3.49
N PHE A 160 -14.61 15.81 3.13
CA PHE A 160 -14.56 14.58 3.90
C PHE A 160 -13.64 13.54 3.28
N VAL A 161 -12.78 12.97 4.10
CA VAL A 161 -12.01 11.75 3.82
C VAL A 161 -12.04 10.84 5.03
N ALA A 162 -11.81 9.55 4.82
CA ALA A 162 -11.77 8.57 5.90
C ALA A 162 -10.64 7.56 5.71
N GLN A 163 -10.13 7.05 6.83
CA GLN A 163 -9.13 5.99 6.87
C GLN A 163 -9.64 4.85 7.75
N VAL A 164 -9.29 3.61 7.43
CA VAL A 164 -9.58 2.44 8.25
C VAL A 164 -8.30 1.95 8.93
N THR A 165 -8.39 1.60 10.21
CA THR A 165 -7.35 0.87 10.93
C THR A 165 -7.85 -0.52 11.33
N LYS A 166 -6.97 -1.51 11.20
CA LYS A 166 -7.22 -2.89 11.64
C LYS A 166 -6.06 -3.39 12.48
N GLU A 167 -6.38 -3.95 13.64
CA GLU A 167 -5.40 -4.53 14.55
C GLU A 167 -4.56 -5.60 13.83
N GLY A 168 -3.23 -5.51 13.98
CA GLY A 168 -2.28 -6.41 13.31
C GLY A 168 -2.08 -6.19 11.80
N LYS A 169 -2.89 -5.34 11.13
CA LYS A 169 -2.74 -5.02 9.69
C LYS A 169 -2.36 -3.56 9.40
N GLY A 170 -2.43 -2.68 10.39
CA GLY A 170 -2.14 -1.25 10.22
C GLY A 170 -3.33 -0.46 9.65
N SER A 171 -3.04 0.62 8.93
CA SER A 171 -4.04 1.54 8.37
C SER A 171 -4.10 1.46 6.85
N SER A 172 -5.28 1.76 6.29
CA SER A 172 -5.50 1.89 4.84
C SER A 172 -4.92 3.20 4.29
N GLU A 173 -4.91 3.35 2.98
CA GLU A 173 -4.88 4.70 2.35
C GLU A 173 -6.16 5.48 2.70
N LEU A 174 -6.16 6.79 2.45
CA LEU A 174 -7.36 7.62 2.56
C LEU A 174 -8.41 7.22 1.53
N SER A 175 -9.69 7.42 1.88
CA SER A 175 -10.80 7.31 0.94
C SER A 175 -10.71 8.36 -0.16
N ARG A 176 -11.58 8.23 -1.17
CA ARG A 176 -11.88 9.36 -2.07
C ARG A 176 -12.43 10.53 -1.26
N MET A 177 -12.05 11.74 -1.67
CA MET A 177 -12.60 12.99 -1.14
C MET A 177 -14.07 13.11 -1.54
N VAL A 178 -14.90 13.55 -0.59
CA VAL A 178 -16.29 13.95 -0.81
C VAL A 178 -16.44 15.40 -0.36
N ASN A 179 -16.82 16.29 -1.28
CA ASN A 179 -17.10 17.69 -0.96
C ASN A 179 -18.60 17.85 -0.68
N VAL A 180 -18.93 18.57 0.38
CA VAL A 180 -20.30 18.97 0.73
C VAL A 180 -20.31 20.47 0.97
N VAL A 181 -21.15 21.18 0.24
CA VAL A 181 -21.37 22.62 0.44
C VAL A 181 -22.48 22.83 1.46
N TYR A 182 -22.19 23.53 2.55
CA TYR A 182 -23.20 24.02 3.46
C TYR A 182 -23.59 25.45 3.09
N ASP A 183 -24.84 25.61 2.66
CA ASP A 183 -25.42 26.90 2.31
C ASP A 183 -26.81 27.02 2.92
N ASN A 184 -27.00 28.01 3.80
CA ASN A 184 -28.25 28.29 4.49
C ASN A 184 -28.91 29.61 4.04
N ILE A 185 -28.48 30.15 2.89
CA ILE A 185 -28.97 31.41 2.34
C ILE A 185 -30.02 31.09 1.27
N ALA A 186 -31.20 31.66 1.41
CA ALA A 186 -32.24 31.50 0.39
C ALA A 186 -31.89 32.31 -0.87
N PRO A 187 -32.16 31.78 -2.08
CA PRO A 187 -31.82 32.45 -3.33
C PRO A 187 -32.63 33.73 -3.50
N GLU A 188 -32.01 34.79 -4.03
CA GLU A 188 -32.74 36.03 -4.31
C GLU A 188 -33.79 35.85 -5.43
N LEU A 189 -34.93 36.54 -5.32
CA LEU A 189 -35.95 36.58 -6.38
C LEU A 189 -36.37 38.02 -6.64
N VAL A 190 -36.14 38.47 -7.87
CA VAL A 190 -36.58 39.79 -8.37
C VAL A 190 -37.56 39.59 -9.50
N MET A 191 -38.82 39.97 -9.30
CA MET A 191 -39.84 39.88 -10.34
C MET A 191 -39.64 40.98 -11.40
N THR A 192 -39.72 40.59 -12.68
CA THR A 192 -39.68 41.53 -13.81
C THR A 192 -41.05 41.65 -14.48
N ASN A 193 -41.88 40.61 -14.44
CA ASN A 193 -43.26 40.65 -14.88
C ASN A 193 -44.13 39.65 -14.10
N PRO A 194 -45.17 40.08 -13.36
CA PRO A 194 -45.46 41.46 -13.00
C PRO A 194 -44.51 41.98 -11.91
N ILE A 195 -44.33 43.30 -11.85
CA ILE A 195 -43.66 43.95 -10.71
C ILE A 195 -44.62 44.08 -9.52
N GLU A 196 -45.92 44.22 -9.80
CA GLU A 196 -46.98 44.39 -8.83
C GLU A 196 -47.46 43.04 -8.27
N GLU A 197 -47.87 43.01 -7.01
CA GLU A 197 -48.42 41.79 -6.39
C GLU A 197 -49.88 41.52 -6.75
N ASN A 198 -50.61 42.55 -7.19
CA ASN A 198 -52.02 42.43 -7.58
C ASN A 198 -52.21 43.21 -8.88
N LEU A 199 -52.63 42.53 -9.94
CA LEU A 199 -52.91 43.18 -11.22
C LEU A 199 -54.18 42.64 -11.87
N LYS A 200 -54.74 43.47 -12.77
CA LYS A 200 -55.85 43.08 -13.65
C LYS A 200 -55.34 42.99 -15.09
N VAL A 201 -55.78 41.97 -15.81
CA VAL A 201 -55.41 41.74 -17.20
C VAL A 201 -56.65 41.37 -18.01
N ASP A 202 -56.61 41.63 -19.31
CA ASP A 202 -57.66 41.35 -20.30
C ASP A 202 -57.34 40.15 -21.20
N MET A 203 -56.17 39.53 -21.01
CA MET A 203 -55.72 38.34 -21.73
C MET A 203 -55.62 37.13 -20.80
N ALA A 204 -56.08 35.98 -21.28
CA ALA A 204 -56.04 34.73 -20.53
C ALA A 204 -54.65 34.06 -20.51
N GLU A 205 -53.78 34.37 -21.47
CA GLU A 205 -52.37 33.94 -21.44
C GLU A 205 -51.54 35.05 -20.80
N TYR A 206 -50.74 34.71 -19.79
CA TYR A 206 -49.88 35.66 -19.10
C TYR A 206 -48.47 35.12 -18.93
N GLU A 207 -47.47 35.96 -19.14
CA GLU A 207 -46.06 35.61 -18.99
C GLU A 207 -45.55 36.06 -17.62
N VAL A 208 -45.14 35.12 -16.77
CA VAL A 208 -44.48 35.41 -15.50
C VAL A 208 -42.98 35.37 -15.73
N GLY A 209 -42.29 36.44 -15.37
CA GLY A 209 -40.85 36.59 -15.55
C GLY A 209 -40.17 37.19 -14.32
N GLY A 210 -38.92 36.81 -14.13
CA GLY A 210 -38.09 37.31 -13.05
C GLY A 210 -36.62 36.98 -13.24
N LYS A 211 -35.84 37.34 -12.24
CA LYS A 211 -34.41 37.08 -12.14
C LYS A 211 -34.07 36.53 -10.76
N SER A 212 -33.17 35.57 -10.73
CA SER A 212 -32.62 34.95 -9.54
C SER A 212 -31.12 34.69 -9.73
N GLU A 213 -30.53 33.91 -8.84
CA GLU A 213 -29.17 33.43 -8.92
C GLU A 213 -29.01 32.35 -9.99
N LYS A 214 -27.77 32.04 -10.35
CA LYS A 214 -27.47 31.01 -11.36
C LYS A 214 -27.62 29.61 -10.75
N GLY A 215 -28.10 28.66 -11.56
CA GLY A 215 -28.19 27.26 -11.15
C GLY A 215 -29.33 26.93 -10.18
N VAL A 216 -30.23 27.88 -9.93
CA VAL A 216 -31.47 27.65 -9.17
C VAL A 216 -32.55 26.98 -10.04
N SER A 217 -33.50 26.34 -9.37
CA SER A 217 -34.73 25.85 -9.98
C SER A 217 -35.87 26.83 -9.70
N VAL A 218 -36.65 27.20 -10.72
CA VAL A 218 -37.82 28.09 -10.55
C VAL A 218 -39.08 27.35 -10.95
N THR A 219 -40.11 27.40 -10.11
CA THR A 219 -41.45 26.90 -10.44
C THR A 219 -42.49 27.99 -10.29
N VAL A 220 -43.47 28.01 -11.21
CA VAL A 220 -44.65 28.87 -11.16
C VAL A 220 -45.90 27.99 -11.20
N ASN A 221 -46.70 28.00 -10.13
CA ASN A 221 -47.83 27.07 -9.92
C ASN A 221 -47.41 25.60 -10.20
N ASN A 222 -46.30 25.18 -9.58
CA ASN A 222 -45.70 23.85 -9.72
C ASN A 222 -45.20 23.48 -11.13
N ARG A 223 -45.19 24.42 -12.09
CA ARG A 223 -44.59 24.23 -13.42
C ARG A 223 -43.18 24.77 -13.45
N LEU A 224 -42.23 23.95 -13.90
CA LEU A 224 -40.82 24.33 -14.02
C LEU A 224 -40.64 25.41 -15.10
N ALA A 225 -40.01 26.52 -14.72
CA ALA A 225 -39.55 27.57 -15.64
C ALA A 225 -38.08 27.33 -15.99
N MET A 226 -37.71 27.58 -17.25
CA MET A 226 -36.32 27.51 -17.67
C MET A 226 -35.59 28.77 -17.18
N VAL A 227 -34.45 28.56 -16.52
CA VAL A 227 -33.56 29.62 -16.05
C VAL A 227 -32.34 29.66 -16.95
N ASP A 228 -31.96 30.84 -17.43
CA ASP A 228 -30.77 31.04 -18.26
C ASP A 228 -29.47 31.14 -17.42
N ASP A 229 -28.34 31.22 -18.10
CA ASP A 229 -27.01 31.33 -17.47
C ASP A 229 -26.82 32.66 -16.73
N GLU A 230 -27.72 33.64 -16.91
CA GLU A 230 -27.76 34.92 -16.21
C GLU A 230 -28.75 34.92 -15.03
N GLY A 231 -29.48 33.83 -14.80
CA GLY A 231 -30.47 33.68 -13.73
C GLY A 231 -31.85 34.24 -14.08
N SER A 232 -32.10 34.65 -15.32
CA SER A 232 -33.40 35.13 -15.76
C SER A 232 -34.30 33.94 -16.12
N PHE A 233 -35.59 34.08 -15.83
CA PHE A 233 -36.59 33.09 -16.21
C PHE A 233 -37.84 33.77 -16.74
N ASN A 234 -38.54 33.05 -17.61
CA ASN A 234 -39.91 33.36 -18.00
C ASN A 234 -40.71 32.07 -18.18
N ILE A 235 -42.02 32.17 -17.96
CA ILE A 235 -42.95 31.08 -18.21
C ILE A 235 -44.34 31.64 -18.51
N ARG A 236 -44.98 31.10 -19.55
CA ARG A 236 -46.37 31.42 -19.87
C ARG A 236 -47.31 30.52 -19.10
N ILE A 237 -48.31 31.14 -18.47
CA ILE A 237 -49.37 30.50 -17.71
C ILE A 237 -50.73 30.84 -18.31
N GLN A 238 -51.68 29.92 -18.16
CA GLN A 238 -53.07 30.14 -18.50
C GLN A 238 -53.84 30.57 -17.26
N LEU A 239 -54.54 31.69 -17.35
CA LEU A 239 -55.40 32.24 -16.32
C LEU A 239 -56.84 31.76 -16.49
N ASN A 240 -57.51 31.53 -15.37
CA ASN A 240 -58.96 31.34 -15.32
C ASN A 240 -59.65 32.71 -15.16
N ALA A 241 -60.90 32.82 -15.62
CA ALA A 241 -61.68 34.04 -15.41
C ALA A 241 -61.81 34.35 -13.90
N GLY A 242 -61.69 35.63 -13.55
CA GLY A 242 -61.65 36.09 -12.16
C GLY A 242 -60.25 36.00 -11.54
N LYS A 243 -60.20 35.73 -10.23
CA LYS A 243 -58.98 35.78 -9.42
C LYS A 243 -58.12 34.52 -9.60
N ASN A 244 -56.84 34.69 -9.93
CA ASN A 244 -55.84 33.64 -9.99
C ASN A 244 -54.74 33.91 -8.96
N ASP A 245 -54.54 32.99 -8.02
CA ASP A 245 -53.41 33.03 -7.10
C ASP A 245 -52.23 32.30 -7.74
N ILE A 246 -51.13 33.00 -7.95
CA ILE A 246 -49.92 32.47 -8.58
C ILE A 246 -48.82 32.37 -7.52
N GLU A 247 -48.26 31.18 -7.35
CA GLU A 247 -47.12 30.92 -6.46
C GLU A 247 -45.85 30.69 -7.29
N ILE A 248 -44.82 31.49 -6.99
CA ILE A 248 -43.48 31.37 -7.55
C ILE A 248 -42.57 30.83 -6.45
N ILE A 249 -41.83 29.76 -6.72
CA ILE A 249 -40.87 29.15 -5.80
C ILE A 249 -39.53 29.07 -6.52
N VAL A 250 -38.50 29.66 -5.92
CA VAL A 250 -37.11 29.51 -6.33
C VAL A 250 -36.42 28.62 -5.31
N SER A 251 -35.72 27.59 -5.76
CA SER A 251 -34.99 26.66 -4.91
C SER A 251 -33.56 26.50 -5.40
N ASP A 252 -32.57 26.51 -4.48
CA ASP A 252 -31.17 26.25 -4.82
C ASP A 252 -30.79 24.75 -4.71
N LEU A 253 -29.51 24.43 -4.90
CA LEU A 253 -28.99 23.06 -4.79
C LEU A 253 -28.94 22.55 -3.34
N ALA A 254 -28.79 23.45 -2.37
CA ALA A 254 -28.75 23.15 -0.94
C ALA A 254 -30.14 22.88 -0.34
N GLY A 255 -31.20 23.22 -1.09
CA GLY A 255 -32.59 23.09 -0.70
C GLY A 255 -33.16 24.33 -0.01
N ASN A 256 -32.49 25.49 -0.07
CA ASN A 256 -33.10 26.74 0.38
C ASN A 256 -34.15 27.21 -0.63
N GLU A 257 -35.19 27.88 -0.14
CA GLU A 257 -36.30 28.33 -0.98
C GLU A 257 -36.69 29.78 -0.71
N THR A 258 -37.02 30.49 -1.80
CA THR A 258 -37.71 31.78 -1.77
C THR A 258 -39.08 31.63 -2.43
N ARG A 259 -40.13 32.07 -1.73
CA ARG A 259 -41.53 31.96 -2.18
C ARG A 259 -42.14 33.34 -2.37
N LYS A 260 -42.80 33.55 -3.51
CA LYS A 260 -43.57 34.76 -3.80
C LYS A 260 -44.97 34.40 -4.26
N LYS A 261 -45.96 35.14 -3.76
CA LYS A 261 -47.35 35.05 -4.22
C LYS A 261 -47.76 36.34 -4.90
N ILE A 262 -48.41 36.21 -6.05
CA ILE A 262 -49.04 37.31 -6.77
C ILE A 262 -50.47 36.91 -7.14
N VAL A 263 -51.32 37.91 -7.34
CA VAL A 263 -52.72 37.74 -7.69
C VAL A 263 -52.97 38.40 -9.04
N ILE A 264 -53.46 37.61 -10.00
CA ILE A 264 -53.83 38.10 -11.32
C ILE A 264 -55.34 37.94 -11.49
N THR A 265 -56.05 39.05 -11.63
CA THR A 265 -57.49 39.03 -11.95
C THR A 265 -57.67 39.16 -13.45
N TYR A 266 -58.15 38.11 -14.09
CA TYR A 266 -58.52 38.13 -15.50
C TYR A 266 -60.00 38.54 -15.63
N ASP A 267 -60.25 39.69 -16.24
CA ASP A 267 -61.58 40.24 -16.51
C ASP A 267 -61.65 40.61 -18.01
N PHE A 268 -62.69 40.16 -18.70
CA PHE A 268 -62.81 40.23 -20.17
C PHE A 268 -63.64 41.42 -20.64
#